data_AF-A0A3B8KUN1-F1
#
_entry.id   AF-A0A3B8KUN1-F1
#
_cell.length_a   1.000
_cell.length_b   1.000
_cell.length_c   1.000
_cell.angle_alpha   90.00
_cell.angle_beta   90.00
_cell.angle_gamma   90.00
#
_symmetry.space_group_name_H-M   'P 1'
#
loop_
_entity.id
_entity.type
_entity.pdbx_description
1 polymer ?
#
loop_
_entity_poly.entity_id
_entity_poly.type
_entity_poly.pdbx_seq_one_letter_code
_entity_poly.pdbx_strand_id
1 'polypeptide(L)'
;MPQKPPAGLTVEESKWVARELAAKKVSLLDLSGNLCGYEGTGNAYFAPYAEAIKEVAGSVPVICTGGINDAETAENLLREGICDLVGLGRILRRDPETVNKWSKKRR
;
A
#
# COMPACT_ATOMS: atom_id res chain seq x y z
N MET A 1 -20.75 -26.17 -16.12
CA MET A 1 -19.60 -26.07 -15.19
C MET A 1 -19.21 -24.60 -15.13
N PRO A 2 -18.97 -23.96 -13.96
CA PRO A 2 -18.66 -22.54 -13.97
C PRO A 2 -17.30 -22.35 -14.67
N GLN A 3 -17.31 -21.67 -15.81
CA GLN A 3 -16.18 -21.58 -16.76
C GLN A 3 -15.17 -20.46 -16.41
N LYS A 4 -15.11 -19.97 -15.17
CA LYS A 4 -14.06 -19.04 -14.75
C LYS A 4 -13.94 -19.03 -13.23
N PRO A 5 -12.71 -19.01 -12.64
CA PRO A 5 -12.57 -18.70 -11.23
C PRO A 5 -13.24 -17.35 -10.92
N PRO A 6 -13.84 -17.17 -9.73
CA PRO A 6 -14.47 -15.92 -9.35
C PRO A 6 -13.45 -14.78 -9.44
N ALA A 7 -13.85 -13.68 -10.10
CA ALA A 7 -13.04 -12.48 -10.12
C ALA A 7 -13.00 -11.86 -8.72
N GLY A 8 -11.83 -11.43 -8.29
CA GLY A 8 -11.69 -10.62 -7.07
C GLY A 8 -12.31 -9.23 -7.26
N LEU A 9 -12.26 -8.42 -6.19
CA LEU A 9 -12.73 -7.03 -6.25
C LEU A 9 -11.92 -6.22 -7.26
N THR A 10 -12.63 -5.40 -8.03
CA THR A 10 -12.04 -4.38 -8.91
C THR A 10 -11.54 -3.18 -8.10
N VAL A 11 -10.78 -2.29 -8.74
CA VAL A 11 -10.32 -1.03 -8.13
C VAL A 11 -11.51 -0.13 -7.75
N GLU A 12 -12.52 -0.02 -8.59
CA GLU A 12 -13.70 0.82 -8.32
C GLU A 12 -14.55 0.28 -7.16
N GLU A 13 -14.70 -1.05 -7.06
CA GLU A 13 -15.32 -1.67 -5.89
C GLU A 13 -14.49 -1.43 -4.62
N SER A 14 -13.15 -1.47 -4.73
CA SER A 14 -12.26 -1.17 -3.61
C SER A 14 -12.37 0.30 -3.17
N LYS A 15 -12.52 1.25 -4.10
CA LYS A 15 -12.79 2.67 -3.79
C LYS A 15 -14.13 2.83 -3.07
N TRP A 16 -15.16 2.11 -3.48
CA TRP A 16 -16.44 2.11 -2.78
C TRP A 16 -16.28 1.62 -1.33
N VAL A 17 -15.61 0.49 -1.12
CA VAL A 17 -15.32 -0.03 0.24
C VAL A 17 -14.54 1.00 1.07
N ALA A 18 -13.52 1.64 0.50
CA ALA A 18 -12.73 2.64 1.20
C ALA A 18 -13.58 3.84 1.65
N ARG A 19 -14.50 4.34 0.81
CA ARG A 19 -15.43 5.42 1.18
C ARG A 19 -16.35 5.01 2.33
N GLU A 20 -16.89 3.79 2.28
CA GLU A 20 -17.76 3.27 3.34
C GLU A 20 -17.03 3.12 4.68
N LEU A 21 -15.78 2.62 4.65
CA LEU A 21 -14.94 2.54 5.84
C LEU A 21 -14.56 3.93 6.36
N ALA A 22 -14.23 4.87 5.48
CA ALA A 22 -13.92 6.25 5.86
C ALA A 22 -15.13 6.96 6.49
N ALA A 23 -16.33 6.75 5.96
CA ALA A 23 -17.58 7.26 6.55
C ALA A 23 -17.83 6.71 7.95
N LYS A 24 -17.36 5.49 8.23
CA LYS A 24 -17.37 4.87 9.57
C LYS A 24 -16.22 5.33 10.47
N LYS A 25 -15.37 6.26 10.00
CA LYS A 25 -14.26 6.85 10.74
C LYS A 25 -13.23 5.83 11.23
N VAL A 26 -12.89 4.86 10.38
CA VAL A 26 -11.73 4.01 10.65
C VAL A 26 -10.46 4.87 10.75
N SER A 27 -9.53 4.46 11.59
CA SER A 27 -8.32 5.25 11.85
C SER A 27 -7.28 5.16 10.74
N LEU A 28 -7.38 4.16 9.88
CA LEU A 28 -6.35 3.82 8.89
C LEU A 28 -6.92 2.87 7.83
N LEU A 29 -6.44 2.98 6.59
CA LEU A 29 -6.61 1.98 5.53
C LEU A 29 -5.24 1.42 5.15
N ASP A 30 -5.06 0.11 5.24
CA ASP A 30 -3.81 -0.59 4.85
C ASP A 30 -4.04 -1.42 3.58
N LEU A 31 -3.30 -1.10 2.52
CA LEU A 31 -3.51 -1.64 1.18
C LEU A 31 -2.44 -2.69 0.85
N SER A 32 -2.90 -3.89 0.50
CA SER A 32 -2.08 -5.04 0.13
C SER A 32 -2.81 -5.92 -0.90
N GLY A 33 -2.12 -6.93 -1.44
CA GLY A 33 -2.70 -7.91 -2.36
C GLY A 33 -3.51 -9.04 -1.70
N ASN A 34 -3.66 -9.01 -0.37
CA ASN A 34 -4.40 -10.03 0.39
C ASN A 34 -3.93 -11.48 0.05
N LEU A 35 -4.83 -12.46 0.09
CA LEU A 35 -4.58 -13.87 -0.26
C LEU A 35 -4.39 -14.11 -1.75
N CYS A 36 -4.65 -13.12 -2.60
CA CYS A 36 -4.45 -13.23 -4.05
C CYS A 36 -2.97 -13.13 -4.44
N GLY A 37 -2.09 -12.82 -3.48
CA GLY A 37 -0.67 -12.65 -3.72
C GLY A 37 -0.38 -11.40 -4.53
N TYR A 38 0.71 -11.43 -5.27
CA TYR A 38 1.13 -10.33 -6.13
C TYR A 38 1.85 -10.87 -7.35
N GLU A 39 1.45 -10.43 -8.54
CA GLU A 39 2.04 -10.82 -9.82
C GLU A 39 2.81 -9.70 -10.51
N GLY A 40 3.12 -8.60 -9.84
CA GLY A 40 3.94 -7.58 -10.48
C GLY A 40 5.43 -7.80 -10.26
N THR A 41 6.22 -7.08 -11.03
CA THR A 41 7.67 -7.00 -10.93
C THR A 41 8.04 -5.62 -10.40
N GLY A 42 9.24 -5.45 -9.81
CA GLY A 42 9.74 -4.14 -9.39
C GLY A 42 9.65 -3.82 -7.89
N ASN A 43 9.25 -2.60 -7.56
CA ASN A 43 9.20 -2.04 -6.21
C ASN A 43 7.82 -1.36 -5.99
N ALA A 44 7.35 -1.23 -4.75
CA ALA A 44 6.07 -0.59 -4.41
C ALA A 44 4.85 -1.12 -5.20
N TYR A 45 4.66 -2.43 -5.10
CA TYR A 45 3.70 -3.26 -5.82
C TYR A 45 2.26 -2.75 -5.86
N PHE A 46 1.84 -2.18 -4.74
CA PHE A 46 0.48 -1.74 -4.55
C PHE A 46 0.33 -0.22 -4.62
N ALA A 47 1.36 0.51 -5.04
CA ALA A 47 1.33 1.97 -5.16
C ALA A 47 0.16 2.49 -6.03
N PRO A 48 -0.14 1.92 -7.21
CA PRO A 48 -1.28 2.37 -8.01
C PRO A 48 -2.63 2.17 -7.30
N TYR A 49 -2.75 1.13 -6.47
CA TYR A 49 -3.95 0.88 -5.67
C TYR A 49 -4.02 1.84 -4.48
N ALA A 50 -2.89 2.07 -3.80
CA ALA A 50 -2.82 3.02 -2.70
C ALA A 50 -3.18 4.44 -3.16
N GLU A 51 -2.66 4.89 -4.30
CA GLU A 51 -2.99 6.17 -4.93
C GLU A 51 -4.49 6.29 -5.22
N ALA A 52 -5.05 5.29 -5.91
CA ALA A 52 -6.47 5.26 -6.26
C ALA A 52 -7.39 5.30 -5.02
N ILE A 53 -6.96 4.68 -3.91
CA ILE A 53 -7.69 4.71 -2.64
C ILE A 53 -7.47 6.04 -1.90
N LYS A 54 -6.27 6.60 -1.98
CA LYS A 54 -5.92 7.89 -1.35
C LYS A 54 -6.79 9.04 -1.88
N GLU A 55 -7.14 9.02 -3.17
CA GLU A 55 -8.07 9.97 -3.79
C GLU A 55 -9.46 9.99 -3.13
N VAL A 56 -9.91 8.87 -2.56
CA VAL A 56 -11.28 8.69 -2.05
C VAL A 56 -11.35 8.48 -0.54
N ALA A 57 -10.22 8.30 0.14
CA ALA A 57 -10.13 8.02 1.57
C ALA A 57 -10.45 9.25 2.47
N GLY A 58 -10.56 10.45 1.87
CA GLY A 58 -10.80 11.67 2.62
C GLY A 58 -9.66 11.96 3.61
N SER A 59 -10.00 12.17 4.88
CA SER A 59 -9.00 12.43 5.94
C SER A 59 -8.42 11.16 6.56
N VAL A 60 -8.87 9.97 6.17
CA VAL A 60 -8.34 8.71 6.71
C VAL A 60 -6.95 8.45 6.11
N PRO A 61 -5.91 8.23 6.92
CA PRO A 61 -4.59 7.93 6.40
C PRO A 61 -4.54 6.58 5.68
N VAL A 62 -3.70 6.49 4.65
CA VAL A 62 -3.51 5.32 3.80
C VAL A 62 -2.08 4.79 3.93
N ILE A 63 -1.93 3.49 4.14
CA ILE A 63 -0.65 2.79 4.07
C ILE A 63 -0.51 2.09 2.72
N CYS A 64 0.62 2.34 2.04
CA CYS A 64 1.05 1.49 0.93
C CYS A 64 2.00 0.41 1.45
N THR A 65 1.65 -0.87 1.30
CA THR A 65 2.56 -1.99 1.57
C THR A 65 3.01 -2.66 0.27
N GLY A 66 3.97 -3.58 0.38
CA GLY A 66 4.30 -4.53 -0.69
C GLY A 66 5.47 -4.13 -1.59
N GLY A 67 6.55 -4.92 -1.51
CA GLY A 67 7.68 -4.79 -2.43
C GLY A 67 8.62 -3.61 -2.17
N ILE A 68 8.41 -2.85 -1.10
CA ILE A 68 9.20 -1.67 -0.76
C ILE A 68 10.54 -2.08 -0.16
N ASN A 69 11.61 -1.94 -0.96
CA ASN A 69 12.93 -2.49 -0.65
C ASN A 69 14.05 -1.44 -0.45
N ASP A 70 13.78 -0.16 -0.70
CA ASP A 70 14.76 0.92 -0.54
C ASP A 70 14.12 2.23 -0.07
N ALA A 71 14.98 3.10 0.48
CA ALA A 71 14.58 4.36 1.08
C ALA A 71 14.05 5.36 0.03
N GLU A 72 14.61 5.35 -1.17
CA GLU A 72 14.24 6.28 -2.24
C GLU A 72 12.80 6.05 -2.68
N THR A 73 12.43 4.79 -2.90
CA THR A 73 11.06 4.42 -3.24
C THR A 73 10.10 4.79 -2.10
N ALA A 74 10.45 4.48 -0.85
CA ALA A 74 9.61 4.83 0.30
C ALA A 74 9.39 6.35 0.42
N GLU A 75 10.44 7.16 0.24
CA GLU A 75 10.34 8.62 0.31
C GLU A 75 9.54 9.18 -0.87
N ASN A 76 9.72 8.63 -2.09
CA ASN A 76 8.98 9.08 -3.27
C ASN A 76 7.46 8.88 -3.08
N LEU A 77 7.03 7.72 -2.55
CA LEU A 77 5.62 7.45 -2.27
C LEU A 77 5.01 8.47 -1.29
N LEU A 78 5.76 8.87 -0.27
CA LEU A 78 5.30 9.86 0.71
C LEU A 78 5.28 11.27 0.12
N ARG A 79 6.36 11.65 -0.58
CA ARG A 79 6.54 12.98 -1.17
C ARG A 79 5.52 13.27 -2.27
N GLU A 80 5.18 12.26 -3.07
CA GLU A 80 4.20 12.37 -4.15
C GLU A 80 2.76 12.23 -3.64
N GLY A 81 2.56 11.94 -2.35
CA GLY A 81 1.22 11.82 -1.77
C GLY A 81 0.47 10.53 -2.16
N ILE A 82 1.18 9.53 -2.70
CA ILE A 82 0.63 8.21 -3.04
C ILE A 82 0.07 7.51 -1.79
N CYS A 83 0.70 7.74 -0.64
CA CYS A 83 0.25 7.25 0.65
C CYS A 83 0.73 8.16 1.79
N ASP A 84 0.14 8.03 2.97
CA ASP A 84 0.56 8.76 4.17
C ASP A 84 1.60 7.99 4.98
N LEU A 85 1.61 6.66 4.87
CA LEU A 85 2.59 5.79 5.50
C LEU A 85 3.04 4.68 4.54
N VAL A 86 4.26 4.21 4.78
CA VAL A 86 4.86 3.08 4.06
C VAL A 86 4.94 1.87 5.00
N GLY A 87 4.34 0.76 4.58
CA GLY A 87 4.37 -0.49 5.33
C GLY A 87 5.49 -1.43 4.86
N LEU A 88 6.39 -1.78 5.78
CA LEU A 88 7.54 -2.64 5.52
C LEU A 88 7.38 -3.99 6.21
N GLY A 89 7.50 -5.08 5.44
CA GLY A 89 7.39 -6.45 5.95
C GLY A 89 8.70 -7.22 5.85
N ARG A 90 8.88 -7.91 4.71
CA ARG A 90 10.00 -8.85 4.48
C ARG A 90 11.39 -8.23 4.67
N ILE A 91 11.56 -6.94 4.38
CA ILE A 91 12.84 -6.26 4.56
C ILE A 91 13.21 -6.09 6.03
N LEU A 92 12.26 -5.72 6.90
CA LEU A 92 12.46 -5.67 8.35
C LEU A 92 12.74 -7.05 8.94
N ARG A 93 12.10 -8.09 8.40
CA ARG A 93 12.40 -9.48 8.82
C ARG A 93 13.82 -9.90 8.47
N ARG A 94 14.38 -9.45 7.33
CA ARG A 94 15.76 -9.75 6.93
C ARG A 94 16.76 -8.92 7.71
N ASP A 95 16.43 -7.66 7.98
CA ASP A 95 17.29 -6.70 8.65
C ASP A 95 16.44 -5.72 9.48
N PRO A 96 16.29 -5.96 10.79
CA PRO A 96 15.50 -5.09 11.67
C PRO A 96 16.03 -3.64 11.71
N GLU A 97 17.30 -3.42 11.41
CA GLU A 97 17.93 -2.09 11.39
C GLU A 97 17.71 -1.32 10.07
N THR A 98 16.93 -1.88 9.13
CA THR A 98 16.69 -1.27 7.80
C THR A 98 16.29 0.21 7.90
N VAL A 99 15.31 0.54 8.75
CA VAL A 99 14.81 1.92 8.87
C VAL A 99 15.87 2.85 9.45
N ASN A 100 16.65 2.39 10.43
CA ASN A 100 17.77 3.16 10.98
C ASN A 100 18.89 3.38 9.95
N LYS A 101 19.12 2.42 9.06
CA LYS A 101 20.10 2.55 7.97
C LYS A 101 19.61 3.53 6.90
N TRP A 102 18.31 3.50 6.59
CA TRP A 102 17.68 4.45 5.66
C TRP A 102 17.75 5.88 6.17
N SER A 103 17.46 6.11 7.46
CA SER A 103 17.51 7.45 8.06
C SER A 103 18.93 8.04 8.07
N LYS A 104 19.97 7.22 8.30
CA LYS A 104 21.37 7.68 8.32
C LYS A 104 21.90 8.12 6.95
N LYS A 105 21.34 7.60 5.85
CA LYS A 105 21.69 8.01 4.48
C LYS A 105 21.11 9.39 4.09
N ARG A 106 20.28 9.98 4.94
CA ARG A 106 19.66 11.31 4.73
C ARG A 106 20.51 12.48 5.25
N ARG A 107 21.78 12.23 5.62
CA ARG A 107 22.71 13.26 6.11
C ARG A 107 23.71 13.66 5.03
#